data_AF-A0A821Z2K3-F1
#
_entry.id   AF-A0A821Z2K3-F1
#
_cell.length_a   1.000
_cell.length_b   1.000
_cell.length_c   1.000
_cell.angle_alpha   90.00
_cell.angle_beta   90.00
_cell.angle_gamma   90.00
#
_symmetry.space_group_name_H-M   'P 1'
#
loop_
_entity.id
_entity.type
_entity.pdbx_description
1 polymer ?
#
loop_
_entity_poly.entity_id
_entity_poly.type
_entity_poly.pdbx_seq_one_letter_code
_entity_poly.pdbx_strand_id
1 'polypeptide(L)' 'MDYMLGSDFVMLLNQYEMTGNSARFDCTAVVLVLDTIHNMSYTRRDIKPNSILLDA' A
#
# COMPACT_ATOMS: atom_id res chain seq x y z
N MET A 1 9.56 15.09 -1.91
CA MET A 1 8.48 14.10 -1.76
C MET A 1 7.56 14.63 -0.68
N ASP A 2 6.25 14.52 -0.87
CA ASP A 2 5.29 14.90 0.15
C ASP A 2 5.41 13.94 1.35
N TYR A 3 5.27 14.49 2.55
CA TYR A 3 5.35 13.71 3.78
C TYR A 3 4.06 12.92 3.98
N MET A 4 4.17 11.59 4.00
CA MET A 4 3.05 10.69 4.22
C MET A 4 2.79 10.53 5.73
N LEU A 5 1.76 11.20 6.23
CA LEU A 5 1.40 11.26 7.65
C LEU A 5 0.86 9.94 8.20
N GLY A 6 0.26 9.10 7.35
CA GLY A 6 -0.32 7.81 7.72
C GLY A 6 0.71 6.71 8.02
N SER A 7 2.00 7.00 7.92
CA SER A 7 3.11 6.05 8.14
C SER A 7 3.08 4.87 7.15
N ASP A 8 3.80 3.79 7.48
CA ASP A 8 3.82 2.57 6.69
C ASP A 8 2.68 1.60 7.03
N PHE A 9 2.41 0.69 6.10
CA PHE A 9 1.36 -0.31 6.25
C PHE A 9 1.70 -1.35 7.36
N VAL A 10 2.96 -1.45 7.78
CA VAL A 10 3.35 -2.29 8.93
C VAL A 10 2.75 -1.74 10.23
N MET A 11 2.79 -0.43 10.43
CA MET A 11 2.17 0.22 11.58
C MET A 11 0.68 -0.09 11.66
N LEU A 12 -0.03 0.01 10.54
CA LEU A 12 -1.46 -0.31 10.45
C LEU A 12 -1.74 -1.77 10.83
N LEU A 13 -0.98 -2.73 10.27
CA LEU A 13 -1.15 -4.16 10.56
C LEU A 13 -0.83 -4.52 12.01
N ASN A 14 0.07 -3.78 12.66
CA ASN A 14 0.42 -4.01 14.07
C ASN A 14 -0.61 -3.40 15.04
N GLN A 15 -1.28 -2.32 14.64
CA GLN A 15 -2.22 -1.60 15.51
C GLN A 15 -3.66 -2.12 15.40
N TYR A 16 -4.04 -2.69 14.25
CA TYR A 16 -5.41 -3.08 13.96
C TYR A 16 -5.50 -4.48 13.38
N GLU A 17 -6.50 -5.24 13.84
CA GLU A 17 -6.92 -6.45 13.13
C GLU A 17 -7.66 -6.06 11.84
N MET A 18 -7.13 -6.53 10.71
CA MET A 18 -7.74 -6.29 9.41
C MET A 18 -9.01 -7.11 9.24
N THR A 19 -10.13 -6.41 9.01
CA THR A 19 -11.37 -7.03 8.56
C THR A 19 -11.31 -7.33 7.07
N GLY A 20 -12.10 -8.30 6.60
CA GLY A 20 -12.12 -8.68 5.17
C GLY A 20 -12.45 -7.52 4.21
N ASN A 21 -13.24 -6.55 4.66
CA ASN A 21 -13.57 -5.36 3.85
C ASN A 21 -12.39 -4.39 3.74
N SER A 22 -11.69 -4.12 4.85
CA SER A 22 -10.48 -3.26 4.84
C SER A 22 -9.38 -3.89 4.00
N ALA A 23 -9.10 -5.18 4.23
CA ALA A 23 -8.11 -5.91 3.45
C ALA A 23 -8.41 -5.88 1.94
N ARG A 24 -9.70 -6.00 1.55
CA ARG A 24 -10.10 -5.88 0.14
C ARG A 24 -9.83 -4.48 -0.41
N PHE A 25 -10.16 -3.44 0.35
CA PHE A 25 -9.89 -2.05 -0.05
C PHE A 25 -8.40 -1.82 -0.27
N ASP A 26 -7.57 -2.15 0.72
CA ASP A 26 -6.12 -1.95 0.69
C ASP A 26 -5.46 -2.76 -0.44
N CYS A 27 -5.86 -4.02 -0.63
CA CYS A 27 -5.38 -4.83 -1.75
C CYS A 27 -5.75 -4.23 -3.10
N THR A 28 -6.95 -3.66 -3.24
CA THR A 28 -7.38 -3.05 -4.50
C THR A 28 -6.54 -1.81 -4.82
N ALA A 29 -6.22 -0.99 -3.81
CA ALA A 29 -5.32 0.15 -3.97
C ALA A 29 -3.92 -0.29 -4.40
N VAL A 30 -3.36 -1.34 -3.79
CA VAL A 30 -2.06 -1.89 -4.19
C VAL A 30 -2.08 -2.40 -5.63
N VAL A 31 -3.13 -3.09 -6.06
CA VAL A 31 -3.28 -3.55 -7.45
C VAL A 31 -3.30 -2.37 -8.42
N LEU A 32 -4.02 -1.29 -8.10
CA LEU A 32 -4.09 -0.08 -8.94
C LEU A 32 -2.73 0.61 -9.07
N VAL A 33 -1.96 0.67 -7.98
CA VAL A 33 -0.59 1.21 -8.00
C VAL A 33 0.34 0.34 -8.84
N LEU A 34 0.20 -0.98 -8.78
CA LEU A 34 1.02 -1.89 -9.61
C LEU A 34 0.67 -1.78 -11.08
N ASP A 35 -0.62 -1.67 -11.41
CA ASP A 35 -1.06 -1.45 -12.78
C ASP A 35 -0.48 -0.15 -13.36
N THR A 36 -0.53 0.94 -12.60
CA THR A 36 0.08 2.23 -13.02
C THR A 36 1.59 2.12 -13.21
N ILE A 37 2.32 1.43 -12.32
CA ILE A 37 3.76 1.19 -12.47
C ILE A 37 4.05 0.33 -13.72
N HIS A 38 3.28 -0.73 -13.94
CA HIS A 38 3.42 -1.61 -15.10
C HIS A 38 3.12 -0.88 -16.41
N ASN A 39 2.12 0.01 -16.43
CA ASN A 39 1.80 0.86 -17.59
C ASN A 39 2.95 1.83 -17.94
N MET A 40 3.79 2.17 -16.97
CA MET A 40 5.02 2.95 -17.19
C MET A 40 6.22 2.09 -17.64
N SER A 41 6.02 0.80 -17.95
CA SER A 41 7.05 -0.18 -18.30
C SER A 41 8.10 -0.43 -17.19
N TYR A 42 7.71 -0.22 -15.92
CA TYR A 42 8.52 -0.58 -14.77
C TYR A 42 7.93 -1.79 -14.06
N THR A 43 8.77 -2.57 -13.37
CA THR A 43 8.31 -3.67 -12.51
C THR A 43 8.86 -3.46 -11.11
N ARG A 44 7.97 -3.25 -10.14
CA ARG A 44 8.37 -3.18 -8.73
C ARG A 44 8.56 -4.60 -8.19
N ARG A 45 9.80 -4.96 -7.85
CA ARG A 45 10.17 -6.33 -7.45
C ARG A 45 10.12 -6.60 -5.94
N ASP A 46 9.99 -5.54 -5.14
CA ASP A 46 10.05 -5.61 -3.67
C ASP A 46 8.82 -4.91 -3.10
N ILE A 47 7.67 -5.58 -3.23
CA ILE A 47 6.38 -5.09 -2.73
C ILE A 47 6.12 -5.77 -1.41
N LYS A 48 6.08 -4.97 -0.34
CA LYS A 48 5.89 -5.43 1.04
C LYS A 48 5.30 -4.32 1.91
N PRO A 49 4.68 -4.64 3.07
CA PRO A 49 3.98 -3.65 3.88
C PRO A 49 4.80 -2.40 4.26
N ASN A 50 6.11 -2.54 4.55
CA ASN A 50 6.95 -1.39 4.90
C ASN A 50 7.31 -0.47 3.71
N SER A 51 6.99 -0.89 2.48
CA SER A 51 7.17 -0.11 1.26
C SER A 51 5.89 0.61 0.80
N ILE A 52 4.78 0.38 1.51
CA ILE A 52 3.48 0.99 1.26
C ILE A 52 3.27 2.07 2.32
N LEU A 53 3.10 3.30 1.88
CA LEU A 53 2.88 4.47 2.74
C LEU A 53 1.42 4.92 2.60
N LEU A 54 0.85 5.37 3.70
CA LEU A 54 -0.52 5.88 3.77
C LEU A 54 -0.51 7.41 3.81
N ASP A 55 -1.40 8.02 3.03
CA ASP A 55 -1.70 9.43 3.13
C ASP A 55 -2.63 9.73 4.32
N ALA A 56 -2.95 11.02 4.51
CA ALA A 56 -3.74 11.51 5.65
C ALA A 56 -5.24 11.47 5.40
#